data_AF-A0A0S6UL70-F1
#
_entry.id   AF-A0A0S6UL70-F1
#
_cell.length_a   1.000
_cell.length_b   1.000
_cell.length_c   1.000
_cell.angle_alpha   90.00
_cell.angle_beta   90.00
_cell.angle_gamma   90.00
#
_symmetry.space_group_name_H-M   'P 1'
#
loop_
_entity.id
_entity.type
_entity.pdbx_description
1 polymer ?
#
loop_
_entity_poly.entity_id
_entity_poly.type
_entity_poly.pdbx_seq_one_letter_code
_entity_poly.pdbx_strand_id
1 'polypeptide(L)'
;MVQRFGRTASGPVTSFSRRAAVYVRAALAAASLIGLLVLFLSQASAEDARSESKQACKADYSRLCAGTMPGGGRIRKCFSDNYAELSAACKQALDARPPK
;
A
#
# COMPACT_ATOMS: atom_id res chain seq x y z
N MET A 1 -24.12 56.98 -19.06
CA MET A 1 -23.59 55.75 -18.43
C MET A 1 -22.69 56.14 -17.27
N VAL A 2 -23.26 56.42 -16.09
CA VAL A 2 -22.51 56.71 -14.86
C VAL A 2 -23.28 56.07 -13.71
N GLN A 3 -23.03 54.79 -13.44
CA GLN A 3 -23.59 54.12 -12.27
C GLN A 3 -22.64 54.31 -11.09
N ARG A 4 -23.02 55.28 -10.27
CA ARG A 4 -22.57 55.53 -8.92
C ARG A 4 -23.17 54.42 -8.03
N PHE A 5 -22.41 53.35 -7.77
CA PHE A 5 -22.83 52.34 -6.79
C PHE A 5 -22.28 52.71 -5.41
N GLY A 6 -23.18 53.24 -4.59
CA GLY A 6 -22.96 53.47 -3.16
C GLY A 6 -22.64 52.16 -2.46
N ARG A 7 -21.55 52.17 -1.68
CA ARG A 7 -21.29 51.20 -0.63
C ARG A 7 -22.21 51.51 0.55
N THR A 8 -23.24 50.71 0.75
CA THR A 8 -23.92 50.57 2.04
C THR A 8 -24.19 49.10 2.35
N ALA A 9 -23.48 48.66 3.39
CA ALA A 9 -23.66 47.49 4.25
C ALA A 9 -24.99 46.72 4.17
N SER A 10 -24.90 45.38 4.11
CA SER A 10 -25.76 44.43 4.83
C SER A 10 -25.25 43.00 4.62
N GLY A 11 -24.33 42.57 5.49
CA GLY A 11 -23.99 41.16 5.66
C GLY A 11 -24.02 40.87 7.16
N PRO A 12 -24.69 39.80 7.62
CA PRO A 12 -24.74 39.47 9.02
C PRO A 12 -23.30 39.27 9.50
N VAL A 13 -22.97 39.97 10.59
CA VAL A 13 -21.76 39.76 11.37
C VAL A 13 -21.52 38.25 11.51
N THR A 14 -20.53 37.70 10.81
CA THR A 14 -20.03 36.34 11.04
C THR A 14 -19.26 36.34 12.36
N SER A 15 -20.00 36.50 13.45
CA SER A 15 -19.67 35.97 14.77
C SER A 15 -19.86 34.44 14.74
N PHE A 16 -19.36 33.78 13.69
CA PHE A 16 -19.28 32.34 13.61
C PHE A 16 -18.00 31.94 14.35
N SER A 17 -18.10 32.04 15.68
CA SER A 17 -17.28 31.41 16.70
C SER A 17 -15.86 31.08 16.24
N ARG A 18 -14.89 31.95 16.55
CA ARG A 18 -13.44 31.63 16.46
C ARG A 18 -13.14 30.23 17.02
N ARG A 19 -13.91 29.78 18.02
CA ARG A 19 -13.82 28.45 18.61
C ARG A 19 -14.25 27.35 17.64
N ALA A 20 -15.35 27.52 16.89
CA ALA A 20 -15.77 26.56 15.86
C ALA A 20 -14.73 26.40 14.75
N ALA A 21 -14.12 27.50 14.27
CA ALA A 21 -13.03 27.44 13.29
C ALA A 21 -11.75 26.77 13.85
N VAL A 22 -11.46 26.96 15.14
CA VAL A 22 -10.34 26.29 15.85
C VAL A 22 -10.62 24.79 16.03
N TYR A 23 -11.85 24.39 16.39
CA TYR A 23 -12.23 22.99 16.56
C TYR A 23 -12.24 22.24 15.21
N VAL A 24 -12.72 22.86 14.14
CA VAL A 24 -12.69 22.26 12.79
C VAL A 24 -11.25 22.04 12.32
N ARG A 25 -10.35 23.02 12.54
CA ARG A 25 -8.91 22.87 12.22
C ARG A 25 -8.22 21.81 13.07
N ALA A 26 -8.52 21.76 14.37
CA ALA A 26 -7.99 20.75 15.27
C ALA A 26 -8.47 19.33 14.89
N ALA A 27 -9.75 19.19 14.53
CA ALA A 27 -10.31 17.91 14.09
C ALA A 27 -9.68 17.42 12.76
N LEU A 28 -9.47 18.32 11.80
CA LEU A 28 -8.80 17.98 10.53
C LEU A 28 -7.33 17.59 10.74
N ALA A 29 -6.61 18.28 11.63
CA ALA A 29 -5.24 17.93 11.97
C ALA A 29 -5.14 16.56 12.67
N ALA A 30 -6.03 16.28 13.64
CA ALA A 30 -6.09 15.00 14.32
C ALA A 30 -6.44 13.85 13.36
N ALA A 31 -7.43 14.03 12.48
CA ALA A 31 -7.80 13.04 11.48
C ALA A 31 -6.65 12.76 10.49
N SER A 32 -5.89 13.80 10.11
CA SER A 32 -4.71 13.65 9.25
C SER A 32 -3.60 12.86 9.93
N LEU A 33 -3.32 13.14 11.22
CA LEU A 33 -2.34 12.40 12.02
C LEU A 33 -2.72 10.93 12.21
N ILE A 34 -3.99 10.66 12.51
CA ILE A 34 -4.51 9.29 12.64
C ILE A 34 -4.42 8.56 11.29
N GLY A 35 -4.82 9.21 10.20
CA GLY A 35 -4.71 8.64 8.85
C GLY A 35 -3.26 8.31 8.47
N LEU A 36 -2.32 9.24 8.72
CA LEU A 36 -0.89 9.03 8.51
C LEU A 36 -0.35 7.86 9.35
N LEU A 37 -0.75 7.76 10.62
CA LEU A 37 -0.34 6.68 11.51
C LEU A 37 -0.84 5.30 11.01
N VAL A 38 -2.10 5.20 10.57
CA VAL A 38 -2.67 3.96 10.01
C VAL A 38 -1.96 3.54 8.72
N LEU A 39 -1.66 4.49 7.83
CA LEU A 39 -0.90 4.23 6.61
C LEU A 39 0.53 3.74 6.92
N PHE A 40 1.17 4.30 7.94
CA PHE A 40 2.52 3.90 8.36
C PHE A 40 2.55 2.47 8.91
N LEU A 41 1.54 2.09 9.71
CA LEU A 41 1.41 0.75 10.28
C LEU A 41 1.09 -0.34 9.24
N SER A 42 0.41 0.02 8.15
CA SER A 42 -0.04 -0.94 7.13
C SER A 42 1.10 -1.53 6.29
N GLN A 43 2.24 -0.83 6.19
CA GLN A 43 3.36 -1.23 5.32
C GLN A 43 4.23 -2.36 5.88
N ALA A 44 4.01 -2.78 7.13
CA ALA A 44 4.81 -3.82 7.78
C ALA A 44 4.51 -5.26 7.30
N SER A 45 3.38 -5.50 6.63
CA SER A 45 2.89 -6.88 6.38
C SER A 45 3.26 -7.47 5.01
N ALA A 46 3.74 -6.66 4.06
CA ALA A 46 3.98 -7.12 2.69
C ALA A 46 5.33 -7.82 2.49
N GLU A 47 6.32 -7.52 3.33
CA GLU A 47 7.70 -8.03 3.20
C GLU A 47 7.84 -9.45 3.75
N ASP A 48 7.16 -9.76 4.85
CA ASP A 48 7.23 -11.07 5.50
C ASP A 48 6.77 -12.19 4.56
N ALA A 49 5.60 -12.00 3.95
CA ALA A 49 5.01 -12.98 3.04
C ALA A 49 5.81 -13.17 1.73
N ARG A 50 6.76 -12.29 1.38
CA ARG A 50 7.66 -12.49 0.23
C ARG A 50 8.91 -13.25 0.64
N SER A 51 9.42 -12.95 1.82
CA SER A 51 10.61 -13.62 2.36
C SER A 51 10.32 -15.09 2.63
N GLU A 52 9.13 -15.40 3.16
CA GLU A 52 8.69 -16.76 3.47
C GLU A 52 8.60 -17.62 2.21
N SER A 53 7.95 -17.15 1.14
CA SER A 53 7.88 -17.90 -0.13
C SER A 53 9.26 -18.17 -0.74
N LYS A 54 10.19 -17.22 -0.64
CA LYS A 54 11.57 -17.41 -1.11
C LYS A 54 12.31 -18.44 -0.29
N GLN A 55 12.11 -18.44 1.03
CA GLN A 55 12.72 -19.43 1.93
C GLN A 55 12.16 -20.82 1.67
N ALA A 56 10.84 -20.96 1.52
CA ALA A 56 10.19 -22.23 1.21
C ALA A 56 10.73 -22.88 -0.07
N CYS A 57 11.02 -22.08 -1.10
CA CYS A 57 11.52 -22.58 -2.39
C CYS A 57 13.04 -22.60 -2.52
N LYS A 58 13.81 -22.19 -1.49
CA LYS A 58 15.27 -22.01 -1.62
C LYS A 58 16.00 -23.32 -1.94
N ALA A 59 15.64 -24.41 -1.24
CA ALA A 59 16.24 -25.72 -1.47
C ALA A 59 15.89 -26.28 -2.86
N ASP A 60 14.63 -26.14 -3.27
CA ASP A 60 14.17 -26.56 -4.58
C ASP A 60 14.85 -25.76 -5.70
N TYR A 61 15.06 -24.45 -5.52
CA TYR A 61 15.83 -23.63 -6.46
C TYR A 61 17.24 -24.17 -6.64
N SER A 62 17.96 -24.45 -5.54
CA SER A 62 19.33 -24.96 -5.61
C SER A 62 19.44 -26.33 -6.26
N ARG A 63 18.41 -27.18 -6.13
CA ARG A 63 18.40 -28.54 -6.69
C ARG A 63 17.96 -28.58 -8.16
N LEU A 64 16.92 -27.81 -8.51
CA LEU A 64 16.24 -27.90 -9.81
C LEU A 64 16.60 -26.75 -10.76
N CYS A 65 16.89 -25.57 -10.22
CA CYS A 65 16.97 -24.33 -10.98
C CYS A 65 18.29 -23.57 -10.81
N ALA A 66 19.32 -24.19 -10.20
CA ALA A 66 20.64 -23.59 -10.00
C ALA A 66 21.31 -23.30 -11.36
N GLY A 67 21.25 -22.04 -11.79
CA GLY A 67 21.67 -21.62 -13.13
C GLY A 67 20.63 -20.78 -13.85
N THR A 68 19.39 -20.77 -13.35
CA THR A 68 18.35 -19.88 -13.88
C THR A 68 18.66 -18.44 -13.49
N MET A 69 18.95 -17.59 -14.49
CA MET A 69 19.23 -16.19 -14.24
C MET A 69 18.00 -15.50 -13.59
N PRO A 70 18.16 -14.80 -12.45
CA PRO A 70 17.06 -14.13 -11.78
C PRO A 70 16.43 -13.04 -12.65
N GLY A 71 15.16 -12.72 -12.37
CA GLY A 71 14.38 -11.73 -13.11
C GLY A 71 13.56 -12.29 -14.27
N GLY A 72 12.64 -11.48 -14.80
CA GLY A 72 11.81 -11.81 -15.96
C GLY A 72 10.93 -13.05 -15.81
N GLY A 73 10.63 -13.49 -14.58
CA GLY A 73 9.82 -14.69 -14.34
C GLY A 73 10.51 -16.03 -14.65
N ARG A 74 11.80 -16.05 -15.03
CA ARG A 74 12.50 -17.28 -15.43
C ARG A 74 12.52 -18.34 -14.35
N ILE A 75 12.76 -17.95 -13.09
CA ILE A 75 12.75 -18.87 -11.95
C ILE A 75 11.36 -19.50 -11.75
N ARG A 76 10.29 -18.71 -11.94
CA ARG A 76 8.92 -19.24 -11.89
C ARG A 76 8.65 -20.24 -13.01
N LYS A 77 9.15 -19.97 -14.22
CA LYS A 77 9.05 -20.93 -15.31
C LYS A 77 9.77 -22.24 -14.96
N CYS A 78 11.00 -22.16 -14.45
CA CYS A 78 11.72 -23.35 -14.00
C CYS A 78 10.94 -24.14 -12.94
N PHE A 79 10.33 -23.46 -11.96
CA PHE A 79 9.46 -24.10 -10.98
C PHE A 79 8.21 -24.71 -11.60
N SER A 80 7.57 -24.07 -12.57
CA SER A 80 6.42 -24.61 -13.28
C SER A 80 6.79 -25.88 -14.05
N ASP A 81 7.93 -25.87 -14.73
CA ASP A 81 8.41 -27.01 -15.53
C ASP A 81 8.79 -28.21 -14.64
N ASN A 82 9.23 -27.96 -13.40
CA ASN A 82 9.60 -28.97 -12.41
C ASN A 82 8.58 -29.12 -11.26
N TYR A 83 7.34 -28.66 -11.46
CA TYR A 83 6.38 -28.49 -10.35
C TYR A 83 6.16 -29.79 -9.58
N ALA A 84 6.11 -30.94 -10.26
CA ALA A 84 5.93 -32.25 -9.62
C ALA A 84 7.03 -32.58 -8.60
N GLU A 85 8.27 -32.17 -8.87
CA GLU A 85 9.44 -32.44 -8.04
C GLU A 85 9.65 -31.44 -6.91
N LEU A 86 8.89 -30.34 -6.88
CA LEU A 86 8.98 -29.35 -5.80
C LEU A 86 8.53 -29.94 -4.47
N SER A 87 9.14 -29.45 -3.39
CA SER A 87 8.66 -29.70 -2.04
C SER A 87 7.22 -29.21 -1.84
N ALA A 88 6.50 -29.83 -0.92
CA ALA A 88 5.13 -29.42 -0.58
C ALA A 88 5.07 -27.94 -0.14
N ALA A 89 6.06 -27.49 0.63
CA ALA A 89 6.17 -26.11 1.08
C ALA A 89 6.34 -25.13 -0.10
N CYS A 90 7.19 -25.45 -1.08
CA CYS A 90 7.38 -24.58 -2.25
C CYS A 90 6.14 -24.56 -3.15
N LYS A 91 5.45 -25.70 -3.35
CA LYS A 91 4.17 -25.76 -4.08
C LYS A 91 3.14 -24.82 -3.46
N GLN A 92 2.92 -24.96 -2.15
CA GLN A 92 1.97 -24.13 -1.41
C GLN A 92 2.31 -22.64 -1.51
N ALA A 93 3.59 -22.28 -1.43
CA ALA A 93 4.05 -20.91 -1.59
C ALA A 93 3.86 -20.35 -3.02
N LEU A 94 4.02 -21.18 -4.05
CA LEU A 94 3.77 -20.80 -5.44
C LEU A 94 2.29 -20.62 -5.72
N ASP A 95 1.44 -21.51 -5.20
CA ASP A 95 -0.01 -21.49 -5.41
C ASP A 95 -0.67 -20.33 -4.66
N ALA A 96 -0.15 -19.94 -3.49
CA ALA A 96 -0.60 -18.76 -2.76
C ALA A 96 -0.35 -17.44 -3.51
N ARG A 97 0.54 -17.44 -4.52
CA ARG A 97 0.79 -16.29 -5.40
C ARG A 97 0.83 -16.76 -6.86
N PRO A 98 -0.31 -16.95 -7.53
CA PRO A 98 -0.31 -17.29 -8.95
C PRO A 98 0.32 -16.15 -9.79
N PRO A 99 0.92 -16.47 -10.95
CA PRO A 99 1.43 -15.45 -11.87
C PRO A 99 0.27 -14.55 -12.35
N LYS A 100 0.55 -13.25 -12.53
CA LYS A 100 -0.35 -12.34 -13.24
C LYS A 100 -0.18 -12.46 -14.74
#